data_AF-A0A947XSY9-F1
#
_entry.id   AF-A0A947XSY9-F1
#
_cell.length_a   1.000
_cell.length_b   1.000
_cell.length_c   1.000
_cell.angle_alpha   90.00
_cell.angle_beta   90.00
_cell.angle_gamma   90.00
#
_symmetry.space_group_name_H-M   'P 1'
#
loop_
_entity.id
_entity.type
_entity.pdbx_description
1 polymer ?
#
loop_
_entity_poly.entity_id
_entity_poly.type
_entity_poly.pdbx_seq_one_letter_code
_entity_poly.pdbx_strand_id
1 'polypeptide(L)'
;MRLLHTSDWHLGQHFMGKSRQAEHQALIAWLLEQVEIQAVDAVLVAGDIFDTGTPPSYARELYNQLVGQLYKAGVPLLVLGGNHDSPATLGESRELLAHLGTTVIAATHEDPATQVIILPQRNGEPGCIVCAIPFIRPRDVLQSQAGQSAEDKQLSLQTAIQEHYTAVFAAAVERQSALAAELGPNFGRPLPIVATGHLTTVGASTSESVREIYVGALEAFPTSAFPPAAYIALGHIHRPQKVGGLDHIRYCGSPIPLGFDEAKQTKEMLLVDLDSSGLKAVTVLPVPRFQSLVAVSGNLDALAGAIGAAAAQGTRKCPAWLEVTVAEDDHLADLPARIEALTEGWPVEVLRIRRQRGNAVASLAAAASETLDELSPHDVFARRLQQEELGDEMQQALSERYRAVVASLQEQEV
;
A
#
# COMPACT_ATOMS: atom_id res chain seq x y z
N MET A 1 -17.86 18.69 -11.43
CA MET A 1 -17.65 17.23 -11.51
C MET A 1 -17.41 16.65 -10.14
N ARG A 2 -17.94 15.46 -9.86
CA ARG A 2 -17.67 14.63 -8.68
C ARG A 2 -16.93 13.36 -9.07
N LEU A 3 -15.68 13.25 -8.63
CA LEU A 3 -14.83 12.09 -8.86
C LEU A 3 -14.78 11.24 -7.58
N LEU A 4 -15.02 9.94 -7.66
CA LEU A 4 -14.80 9.02 -6.55
C LEU A 4 -13.41 8.39 -6.67
N HIS A 5 -12.53 8.69 -5.72
CA HIS A 5 -11.17 8.17 -5.64
C HIS A 5 -11.08 7.02 -4.63
N THR A 6 -10.61 5.86 -5.12
CA THR A 6 -10.28 4.66 -4.33
C THR A 6 -8.99 4.02 -4.89
N SER A 7 -8.38 3.07 -4.17
CA SER A 7 -7.17 2.33 -4.58
C SER A 7 -7.05 1.04 -3.78
N ASP A 8 -6.07 0.20 -4.09
CA ASP A 8 -5.61 -0.91 -3.24
C ASP A 8 -6.75 -1.88 -2.87
N TRP A 9 -7.48 -2.33 -3.90
CA TRP A 9 -8.58 -3.28 -3.73
C TRP A 9 -8.09 -4.68 -3.44
N HIS A 10 -6.96 -5.11 -4.03
CA HIS A 10 -6.41 -6.45 -3.84
C HIS A 10 -7.47 -7.56 -4.05
N LEU A 11 -8.27 -7.45 -5.12
CA LEU A 11 -9.22 -8.48 -5.51
C LEU A 11 -8.49 -9.80 -5.69
N GLY A 12 -8.99 -10.85 -5.04
CA GLY A 12 -8.37 -12.17 -5.07
C GLY A 12 -7.43 -12.47 -3.90
N GLN A 13 -7.20 -11.52 -2.99
CA GLN A 13 -6.37 -11.74 -1.79
C GLN A 13 -6.84 -12.98 -1.03
N HIS A 14 -5.87 -13.84 -0.69
CA HIS A 14 -6.07 -14.98 0.20
C HIS A 14 -5.52 -14.68 1.59
N PHE A 15 -6.38 -14.16 2.45
CA PHE A 15 -6.01 -13.64 3.77
C PHE A 15 -6.00 -14.77 4.81
N MET A 16 -4.81 -15.31 5.10
CA MET A 16 -4.62 -16.34 6.13
C MET A 16 -5.57 -17.55 5.99
N GLY A 17 -5.68 -18.09 4.77
CA GLY A 17 -6.58 -19.21 4.48
C GLY A 17 -8.02 -18.81 4.17
N LYS A 18 -8.36 -17.51 4.18
CA LYS A 18 -9.70 -17.00 3.91
C LYS A 18 -9.78 -16.24 2.59
N SER A 19 -10.89 -16.44 1.89
CA SER A 19 -11.26 -15.60 0.75
C SER A 19 -11.89 -14.30 1.25
N ARG A 20 -11.58 -13.19 0.57
CA ARG A 20 -12.19 -11.87 0.79
C ARG A 20 -13.38 -11.60 -0.14
N GLN A 21 -13.84 -12.60 -0.89
CA GLN A 21 -14.86 -12.44 -1.93
C GLN A 21 -16.16 -11.80 -1.42
N ALA A 22 -16.67 -12.23 -0.27
CA ALA A 22 -17.92 -11.70 0.28
C ALA A 22 -17.81 -10.21 0.67
N GLU A 23 -16.68 -9.81 1.26
CA GLU A 23 -16.41 -8.41 1.60
C GLU A 23 -16.29 -7.55 0.34
N HIS A 24 -15.59 -8.03 -0.69
CA HIS A 24 -15.49 -7.31 -1.96
C HIS A 24 -16.83 -7.21 -2.69
N GLN A 25 -17.67 -8.24 -2.62
CA GLN A 25 -19.02 -8.18 -3.20
C GLN A 25 -19.89 -7.15 -2.48
N ALA A 26 -19.83 -7.11 -1.15
CA ALA A 26 -20.54 -6.10 -0.35
C ALA A 26 -19.97 -4.69 -0.60
N LEU A 27 -18.66 -4.57 -0.77
CA LEU A 27 -17.99 -3.32 -1.11
C LEU A 27 -18.45 -2.77 -2.46
N ILE A 28 -18.51 -3.61 -3.50
CA ILE A 28 -19.00 -3.21 -4.83
C ILE A 28 -20.45 -2.73 -4.73
N ALA A 29 -21.30 -3.46 -4.01
CA ALA A 29 -22.70 -3.06 -3.80
C ALA A 29 -22.80 -1.70 -3.10
N TRP A 30 -22.03 -1.49 -2.04
CA TRP A 30 -21.97 -0.22 -1.32
C TRP A 30 -21.44 0.92 -2.19
N LEU A 31 -20.38 0.70 -2.96
CA LEU A 31 -19.82 1.70 -3.88
C LEU A 31 -20.87 2.17 -4.89
N LEU A 32 -21.61 1.22 -5.49
CA LEU A 32 -22.66 1.55 -6.47
C LEU A 32 -23.79 2.37 -5.85
N GLU A 33 -24.16 2.07 -4.60
CA GLU A 33 -25.12 2.88 -3.85
C GLU A 33 -24.59 4.30 -3.65
N GLN A 34 -23.33 4.45 -3.24
CA GLN A 34 -22.70 5.77 -3.06
C GLN A 34 -22.58 6.54 -4.39
N VAL A 35 -22.30 5.85 -5.48
CA VAL A 35 -22.24 6.44 -6.81
C VAL A 35 -23.56 7.13 -7.17
N GLU A 36 -24.70 6.52 -6.86
CA GLU A 36 -26.01 7.13 -7.09
C GLU A 36 -26.35 8.22 -6.06
N ILE A 37 -26.19 7.94 -4.76
CA ILE A 37 -26.53 8.90 -3.69
C ILE A 37 -25.73 10.20 -3.85
N GLN A 38 -24.44 10.09 -4.13
CA GLN A 38 -23.54 11.24 -4.25
C GLN A 38 -23.52 11.85 -5.65
N ALA A 39 -24.27 11.29 -6.61
CA ALA A 39 -24.24 11.67 -8.01
C ALA A 39 -22.80 11.75 -8.56
N VAL A 40 -22.05 10.66 -8.36
CA VAL A 40 -20.67 10.54 -8.84
C VAL A 40 -20.66 10.56 -10.38
N ASP A 41 -19.77 11.37 -10.94
CA ASP A 41 -19.58 11.49 -12.39
C ASP A 41 -18.60 10.45 -12.94
N ALA A 42 -17.56 10.10 -12.19
CA ALA A 42 -16.58 9.10 -12.59
C ALA A 42 -15.96 8.42 -11.36
N VAL A 43 -15.50 7.18 -11.53
CA VAL A 43 -14.73 6.43 -10.52
C VAL A 43 -13.28 6.29 -10.98
N LEU A 44 -12.34 6.58 -10.10
CA LEU A 44 -10.90 6.39 -10.31
C LEU A 44 -10.37 5.37 -9.31
N VAL A 45 -9.73 4.31 -9.81
CA VAL A 45 -9.00 3.33 -9.00
C VAL A 45 -7.49 3.47 -9.22
N ALA A 46 -6.79 3.99 -8.22
CA ALA A 46 -5.37 4.34 -8.30
C ALA A 46 -4.42 3.16 -8.01
N GLY A 47 -4.58 2.06 -8.73
CA GLY A 47 -3.70 0.90 -8.66
C GLY A 47 -4.12 -0.19 -7.67
N ASP A 48 -3.43 -1.33 -7.76
CA ASP A 48 -3.61 -2.57 -7.02
C ASP A 48 -5.07 -3.05 -7.02
N ILE A 49 -5.60 -3.23 -8.24
CA ILE A 49 -6.93 -3.84 -8.44
C ILE A 49 -6.91 -5.29 -7.98
N PHE A 50 -5.91 -6.06 -8.42
CA PHE A 50 -5.75 -7.46 -8.08
C PHE A 50 -4.60 -7.65 -7.10
N ASP A 51 -4.74 -8.63 -6.21
CA ASP A 51 -3.68 -8.95 -5.24
C ASP A 51 -2.45 -9.62 -5.89
N THR A 52 -2.65 -10.26 -7.05
CA THR A 52 -1.60 -10.94 -7.79
C THR A 52 -1.73 -10.70 -9.29
N GLY A 53 -0.63 -10.86 -10.03
CA GLY A 53 -0.64 -10.80 -11.49
C GLY A 53 -1.41 -11.93 -12.18
N THR A 54 -1.86 -12.95 -11.44
CA THR A 54 -2.66 -14.08 -11.94
C THR A 54 -3.89 -14.28 -11.06
N PRO A 55 -4.85 -13.34 -11.09
CA PRO A 55 -5.97 -13.34 -10.16
C PRO A 55 -6.90 -14.55 -10.38
N PRO A 56 -7.48 -15.11 -9.31
CA PRO A 56 -8.42 -16.23 -9.39
C PRO A 56 -9.71 -15.83 -10.14
N SER A 57 -10.44 -16.81 -10.66
CA SER A 57 -11.63 -16.58 -11.48
C SER A 57 -12.68 -15.69 -10.81
N TYR A 58 -12.95 -15.90 -9.51
CA TYR A 58 -13.94 -15.10 -8.79
C TYR A 58 -13.53 -13.63 -8.67
N ALA A 59 -12.22 -13.32 -8.61
CA ALA A 59 -11.73 -11.95 -8.54
C ALA A 59 -11.93 -11.24 -9.89
N ARG A 60 -11.67 -11.94 -11.00
CA ARG A 60 -11.97 -11.46 -12.35
C ARG A 60 -13.47 -11.25 -12.55
N GLU A 61 -14.30 -12.14 -12.01
CA GLU A 61 -15.76 -12.01 -12.03
C GLU A 61 -16.22 -10.75 -11.28
N LEU A 62 -15.72 -10.50 -10.06
CA LEU A 62 -16.02 -9.29 -9.30
C LEU A 62 -15.59 -8.01 -10.04
N TYR A 63 -14.40 -8.00 -10.64
CA TYR A 63 -13.92 -6.88 -11.46
C TYR A 63 -14.84 -6.62 -12.65
N ASN A 64 -15.20 -7.66 -13.41
CA ASN A 64 -16.12 -7.53 -14.54
C ASN A 64 -17.54 -7.11 -14.10
N GLN A 65 -17.98 -7.58 -12.93
CA GLN A 65 -19.25 -7.15 -12.33
C GLN A 65 -19.22 -5.65 -12.00
N LEU A 66 -18.16 -5.16 -11.36
CA LEU A 66 -17.98 -3.73 -11.06
C LEU A 66 -18.06 -2.90 -12.34
N VAL A 67 -17.28 -3.26 -13.37
CA VAL A 67 -17.28 -2.59 -14.67
C VAL A 67 -18.69 -2.56 -15.28
N GLY A 68 -19.35 -3.72 -15.35
CA GLY A 68 -20.68 -3.84 -15.93
C GLY A 68 -21.76 -3.07 -15.16
N GLN A 69 -21.64 -2.96 -13.83
CA GLN A 69 -22.60 -2.22 -13.00
C GLN A 69 -22.38 -0.71 -13.07
N LEU A 70 -21.13 -0.23 -13.09
CA LEU A 70 -20.82 1.19 -13.31
C LEU A 70 -21.24 1.67 -14.71
N TYR A 71 -21.01 0.86 -15.74
CA TYR A 71 -21.49 1.15 -17.09
C TYR A 71 -23.02 1.31 -17.15
N LYS A 72 -23.76 0.42 -16.48
CA LYS A 72 -25.23 0.52 -16.39
C LYS A 72 -25.70 1.78 -15.64
N ALA A 73 -24.92 2.24 -14.66
CA ALA A 73 -25.16 3.48 -13.94
C ALA A 73 -24.77 4.73 -14.76
N GLY A 74 -24.19 4.57 -15.95
CA GLY A 74 -23.70 5.67 -16.79
C GLY A 74 -22.47 6.36 -16.21
N VAL A 75 -21.68 5.65 -15.38
CA VAL A 75 -20.51 6.20 -14.70
C VAL A 75 -19.24 5.58 -15.26
N PRO A 76 -18.36 6.35 -15.92
CA PRO A 76 -17.07 5.86 -16.40
C PRO A 76 -16.15 5.46 -15.25
N LEU A 77 -15.29 4.49 -15.55
CA LEU A 77 -14.28 3.95 -14.64
C LEU A 77 -12.89 4.15 -15.23
N LEU A 78 -11.98 4.76 -14.48
CA LEU A 78 -10.55 4.79 -14.79
C LEU A 78 -9.81 3.85 -13.85
N VAL A 79 -9.14 2.85 -14.42
CA VAL A 79 -8.36 1.85 -13.71
C VAL A 79 -6.88 2.03 -14.02
N LEU A 80 -6.07 2.15 -12.99
CA LEU A 80 -4.61 2.17 -13.10
C LEU A 80 -4.04 0.84 -12.61
N GLY A 81 -2.92 0.41 -13.21
CA GLY A 81 -2.14 -0.71 -12.68
C GLY A 81 -1.30 -0.30 -11.47
N GLY A 82 -1.33 -1.08 -10.40
CA GLY A 82 -0.40 -0.92 -9.27
C GLY A 82 0.82 -1.84 -9.39
N ASN A 83 1.55 -2.03 -8.29
CA ASN A 83 2.73 -2.89 -8.28
C ASN A 83 2.39 -4.39 -8.15
N HIS A 84 1.18 -4.74 -7.73
CA HIS A 84 0.68 -6.12 -7.71
C HIS A 84 0.10 -6.56 -9.05
N ASP A 85 -0.41 -5.61 -9.83
CA ASP A 85 -1.07 -5.88 -11.10
C ASP A 85 -0.09 -6.28 -12.21
N SER A 86 -0.52 -7.23 -13.03
CA SER A 86 0.16 -7.61 -14.28
C SER A 86 -0.29 -6.70 -15.43
N PRO A 87 0.64 -5.97 -16.10
CA PRO A 87 0.28 -5.14 -17.25
C PRO A 87 -0.35 -5.92 -18.39
N ALA A 88 0.11 -7.15 -18.61
CA ALA A 88 -0.43 -8.03 -19.64
C ALA A 88 -1.89 -8.40 -19.30
N THR A 89 -2.16 -8.81 -18.07
CA THR A 89 -3.49 -9.23 -17.63
C THR A 89 -4.51 -8.10 -17.66
N LEU A 90 -4.13 -6.90 -17.22
CA LEU A 90 -4.99 -5.72 -17.37
C LEU A 90 -5.14 -5.31 -18.84
N GLY A 91 -4.06 -5.39 -19.62
CA GLY A 91 -4.03 -5.01 -21.04
C GLY A 91 -4.89 -5.91 -21.94
N GLU A 92 -5.02 -7.20 -21.63
CA GLU A 92 -5.79 -8.19 -22.40
C GLU A 92 -7.24 -7.75 -22.68
N SER A 93 -7.85 -7.03 -21.73
CA SER A 93 -9.26 -6.63 -21.79
C SER A 93 -9.48 -5.15 -22.10
N ARG A 94 -8.41 -4.34 -22.21
CA ARG A 94 -8.51 -2.87 -22.31
C ARG A 94 -9.44 -2.39 -23.41
N GLU A 95 -9.27 -2.91 -24.63
CA GLU A 95 -10.08 -2.50 -25.80
C GLU A 95 -11.55 -2.88 -25.64
N LEU A 96 -11.84 -4.03 -25.03
CA LEU A 96 -13.21 -4.45 -24.74
C LEU A 96 -13.85 -3.55 -23.68
N LEU A 97 -13.11 -3.25 -22.61
CA LEU A 97 -13.58 -2.43 -21.50
C LEU A 97 -13.81 -0.97 -21.90
N ALA A 98 -13.08 -0.45 -22.89
CA ALA A 98 -13.31 0.88 -23.46
C ALA A 98 -14.74 1.05 -24.01
N HIS A 99 -15.32 -0.01 -24.58
CA HIS A 99 -16.71 -0.01 -25.05
C HIS A 99 -17.74 -0.01 -23.90
N LEU A 100 -17.30 -0.28 -22.68
CA LEU A 100 -18.09 -0.29 -21.44
C LEU A 100 -17.79 0.94 -20.57
N GLY A 101 -17.29 2.03 -21.17
CA GLY A 101 -16.97 3.27 -20.44
C GLY A 101 -15.83 3.12 -19.44
N THR A 102 -15.02 2.06 -19.55
CA THR A 102 -13.87 1.82 -18.66
C THR A 102 -12.56 2.04 -19.41
N THR A 103 -11.72 2.93 -18.90
CA THR A 103 -10.36 3.14 -19.40
C THR A 103 -9.36 2.45 -18.46
N VAL A 104 -8.42 1.69 -19.03
CA VAL A 104 -7.39 0.98 -18.26
C VAL A 104 -6.00 1.44 -18.71
N ILE A 105 -5.21 1.98 -17.78
CA ILE A 105 -3.80 2.31 -17.98
C ILE A 105 -2.95 1.37 -17.11
N ALA A 106 -2.45 0.30 -17.72
CA ALA A 106 -1.83 -0.82 -17.01
C ALA A 106 -0.33 -0.62 -16.71
N ALA A 107 0.35 0.22 -17.48
CA ALA A 107 1.77 0.54 -17.34
C ALA A 107 2.04 1.91 -17.97
N THR A 108 3.22 2.47 -17.67
CA THR A 108 3.65 3.72 -18.29
C THR A 108 3.96 3.53 -19.77
N HIS A 109 3.74 4.59 -20.55
CA HIS A 109 3.99 4.61 -21.98
C HIS A 109 5.07 5.65 -22.34
N GLU A 110 5.82 5.41 -23.41
CA GLU A 110 6.83 6.35 -23.93
C GLU A 110 6.20 7.67 -24.39
N ASP A 111 5.03 7.60 -25.03
CA ASP A 111 4.27 8.78 -25.43
C ASP A 111 3.40 9.29 -24.25
N PRO A 112 3.72 10.47 -23.68
CA PRO A 112 2.98 11.01 -22.54
C PRO A 112 1.50 11.28 -22.85
N ALA A 113 1.15 11.61 -24.10
CA ALA A 113 -0.22 11.95 -24.48
C ALA A 113 -1.18 10.77 -24.33
N THR A 114 -0.69 9.54 -24.45
CA THR A 114 -1.50 8.31 -24.27
C THR A 114 -1.99 8.11 -22.82
N GLN A 115 -1.38 8.82 -21.87
CA GLN A 115 -1.75 8.80 -20.45
C GLN A 115 -2.57 10.04 -20.04
N VAL A 116 -2.99 10.87 -20.99
CA VAL A 116 -3.85 12.02 -20.76
C VAL A 116 -5.29 11.64 -21.08
N ILE A 117 -6.09 11.42 -20.03
CA ILE A 117 -7.47 10.91 -20.16
C ILE A 117 -8.46 12.02 -19.80
N ILE A 118 -9.50 12.21 -20.61
CA ILE A 118 -10.61 13.10 -20.27
C ILE A 118 -11.70 12.26 -19.62
N LEU A 119 -12.06 12.59 -18.38
CA LEU A 119 -13.22 11.98 -17.74
C LEU A 119 -14.44 12.90 -17.95
N PRO A 120 -15.55 12.35 -18.48
CA PRO A 120 -16.77 13.13 -18.69
C PRO A 120 -17.56 13.26 -17.38
N GLN A 121 -18.45 14.25 -17.35
CA GLN A 121 -19.56 14.32 -16.41
C GLN A 121 -20.71 13.42 -16.87
N ARG A 122 -21.70 13.15 -16.00
CA ARG A 122 -22.88 12.34 -16.38
C ARG A 122 -23.67 12.89 -17.58
N ASN A 123 -23.59 14.19 -17.84
CA ASN A 123 -24.22 14.83 -19.01
C ASN A 123 -23.43 14.63 -20.33
N GLY A 124 -22.29 13.95 -20.29
CA GLY A 124 -21.41 13.70 -21.43
C GLY A 124 -20.40 14.82 -21.73
N GLU A 125 -20.49 15.97 -21.04
CA GLU A 125 -19.52 17.04 -21.20
C GLU A 125 -18.19 16.69 -20.49
N PRO A 126 -17.04 17.15 -21.02
CA PRO A 126 -15.76 17.00 -20.33
C PRO A 126 -15.80 17.56 -18.90
N GLY A 127 -15.37 16.76 -17.91
CA GLY A 127 -15.39 17.13 -16.50
C GLY A 127 -14.01 17.48 -15.95
N CYS A 128 -13.02 16.63 -16.20
CA CYS A 128 -11.62 16.88 -15.84
C CYS A 128 -10.65 16.18 -16.81
N ILE A 129 -9.39 16.58 -16.75
CA ILE A 129 -8.28 15.93 -17.46
C ILE A 129 -7.44 15.21 -16.42
N VAL A 130 -7.12 13.94 -16.66
CA VAL A 130 -6.36 13.09 -15.75
C VAL A 130 -5.01 12.74 -16.39
N CYS A 131 -3.92 13.05 -15.70
CA CYS A 131 -2.61 12.46 -15.93
C CYS A 131 -2.64 11.07 -15.30
N ALA A 132 -3.06 10.07 -16.08
CA ALA A 132 -3.32 8.70 -15.66
C ALA A 132 -2.02 7.90 -15.56
N ILE A 133 -1.21 8.22 -14.56
CA ILE A 133 0.09 7.59 -14.29
C ILE A 133 -0.13 6.40 -13.34
N PRO A 134 0.12 5.16 -13.79
CA PRO A 134 0.05 3.95 -12.96
C PRO A 134 1.32 3.78 -12.11
N PHE A 135 1.53 2.61 -11.53
CA PHE A 135 2.84 2.25 -10.97
C PHE A 135 3.92 2.27 -12.06
N ILE A 136 4.92 3.12 -11.88
CA ILE A 136 6.05 3.28 -12.80
C ILE A 136 7.07 2.19 -12.50
N ARG A 137 7.35 1.29 -13.45
CA ARG A 137 8.42 0.31 -13.26
C ARG A 137 9.75 0.96 -13.62
N PRO A 138 10.85 0.70 -12.88
CA PRO A 138 12.13 1.35 -13.17
C PRO A 138 12.57 1.20 -14.63
N ARG A 139 12.37 0.01 -15.22
CA ARG A 139 12.71 -0.27 -16.62
C ARG A 139 11.92 0.55 -17.65
N ASP A 140 10.79 1.11 -17.25
CA ASP A 140 9.91 1.87 -18.15
C ASP A 140 10.40 3.33 -18.28
N VAL A 141 11.24 3.80 -17.34
CA VAL A 141 11.75 5.19 -17.29
C VAL A 141 13.27 5.29 -17.20
N LEU A 142 13.98 4.20 -16.91
CA LEU A 142 15.44 4.15 -16.82
C LEU A 142 16.05 3.24 -17.87
N GLN A 143 17.24 3.63 -18.34
CA GLN A 143 18.19 2.74 -19.00
C GLN A 143 19.32 2.42 -18.04
N SER A 144 19.59 1.12 -17.81
CA SER A 144 20.65 0.67 -16.91
C SER A 144 22.04 1.13 -17.38
N GLN A 145 22.81 1.73 -16.47
CA GLN A 145 24.20 2.10 -16.71
C GLN A 145 25.13 1.34 -15.75
N ALA A 146 26.24 0.81 -16.28
CA ALA A 146 27.22 0.10 -15.47
C ALA A 146 28.04 1.07 -14.58
N GLY A 147 28.36 0.65 -13.36
CA GLY A 147 29.24 1.40 -12.45
C GLY A 147 28.56 2.46 -11.58
N GLN A 148 27.23 2.59 -11.61
CA GLN A 148 26.49 3.51 -10.72
C GLN A 148 26.51 3.03 -9.26
N SER A 149 26.75 3.96 -8.33
CA SER A 149 26.57 3.72 -6.89
C SER A 149 25.09 3.53 -6.53
N ALA A 150 24.79 3.11 -5.30
CA ALA A 150 23.41 3.03 -4.82
C ALA A 150 22.73 4.41 -4.77
N GLU A 151 23.45 5.43 -4.31
CA GLU A 151 22.97 6.82 -4.25
C GLU A 151 22.66 7.39 -5.64
N ASP A 152 23.52 7.09 -6.64
CA ASP A 152 23.29 7.53 -8.02
C ASP A 152 22.03 6.88 -8.61
N LYS A 153 21.80 5.60 -8.32
CA LYS A 153 20.59 4.89 -8.77
C LYS A 153 19.34 5.48 -8.15
N GLN A 154 19.40 5.84 -6.88
CA GLN A 154 18.30 6.48 -6.18
C GLN A 154 17.94 7.83 -6.80
N LEU A 155 18.93 8.69 -6.97
CA LEU A 155 18.72 10.01 -7.56
C LEU A 155 18.23 9.90 -9.02
N SER A 156 18.80 8.96 -9.79
CA SER A 156 18.41 8.72 -11.18
C SER A 156 16.96 8.25 -11.28
N LEU A 157 16.52 7.29 -10.47
CA LEU A 157 15.14 6.82 -10.47
C LEU A 157 14.17 7.92 -10.04
N GLN A 158 14.48 8.67 -8.98
CA GLN A 158 13.66 9.79 -8.55
C GLN A 158 13.50 10.84 -9.65
N THR A 159 14.60 11.20 -10.32
CA THR A 159 14.61 12.18 -11.40
C THR A 159 13.78 11.68 -12.58
N ALA A 160 13.95 10.43 -13.00
CA ALA A 160 13.21 9.85 -14.12
C ALA A 160 11.70 9.78 -13.85
N ILE A 161 11.30 9.45 -12.61
CA ILE A 161 9.89 9.50 -12.19
C ILE A 161 9.38 10.95 -12.29
N GLN A 162 10.11 11.93 -11.74
CA GLN A 162 9.72 13.34 -11.79
C GLN A 162 9.61 13.88 -13.23
N GLU A 163 10.54 13.52 -14.11
CA GLU A 163 10.52 13.88 -15.53
C GLU A 163 9.29 13.28 -16.21
N HIS A 164 8.95 12.03 -15.90
CA HIS A 164 7.74 11.39 -16.44
C HIS A 164 6.46 12.12 -16.01
N TYR A 165 6.31 12.45 -14.73
CA TYR A 165 5.18 13.27 -14.24
C TYR A 165 5.12 14.62 -14.95
N THR A 166 6.27 15.27 -15.14
CA THR A 166 6.36 16.58 -15.79
C THR A 166 5.94 16.51 -17.25
N ALA A 167 6.38 15.48 -17.98
CA ALA A 167 6.05 15.27 -19.39
C ALA A 167 4.55 15.01 -19.60
N VAL A 168 3.94 14.14 -18.78
CA VAL A 168 2.49 13.85 -18.86
C VAL A 168 1.67 15.08 -18.48
N PHE A 169 2.10 15.84 -17.46
CA PHE A 169 1.42 17.06 -17.06
C PHE A 169 1.49 18.14 -18.16
N ALA A 170 2.64 18.29 -18.84
CA ALA A 170 2.76 19.19 -19.98
C ALA A 170 1.80 18.79 -21.11
N ALA A 171 1.71 17.50 -21.45
CA ALA A 171 0.75 17.00 -22.43
C ALA A 171 -0.71 17.25 -22.00
N ALA A 172 -1.02 17.16 -20.71
CA ALA A 172 -2.34 17.47 -20.17
C ALA A 172 -2.69 18.96 -20.31
N VAL A 173 -1.73 19.88 -20.11
CA VAL A 173 -1.90 21.33 -20.32
C VAL A 173 -2.13 21.65 -21.80
N GLU A 174 -1.39 20.99 -22.70
CA GLU A 174 -1.62 21.12 -24.15
C GLU A 174 -3.03 20.63 -24.53
N ARG A 175 -3.45 19.48 -24.00
CA ARG A 175 -4.80 18.95 -24.25
C ARG A 175 -5.89 19.86 -23.67
N GLN A 176 -5.68 20.43 -22.49
CA GLN A 176 -6.58 21.41 -21.88
C GLN A 176 -6.78 22.63 -22.79
N SER A 177 -5.68 23.14 -23.35
CA SER A 177 -5.71 24.29 -24.27
C SER A 177 -6.42 23.96 -25.59
N ALA A 178 -6.13 22.79 -26.17
CA ALA A 178 -6.80 22.32 -27.39
C ALA A 178 -8.30 22.14 -27.18
N LEU A 179 -8.70 21.51 -26.07
CA LEU A 179 -10.11 21.27 -25.75
C LEU A 179 -10.87 22.58 -25.49
N ALA A 180 -10.23 23.55 -24.83
CA ALA A 180 -10.82 24.89 -24.66
C ALA A 180 -11.07 25.58 -26.01
N ALA A 181 -10.20 25.38 -27.00
CA ALA A 181 -10.41 25.88 -28.36
C ALA A 181 -11.53 25.14 -29.10
N GLU A 182 -11.63 23.81 -28.94
CA GLU A 182 -12.69 22.97 -29.54
C GLU A 182 -14.10 23.32 -29.02
N LEU A 183 -14.24 23.53 -27.71
CA LEU A 183 -15.54 23.77 -27.05
C LEU A 183 -16.00 25.24 -27.15
N GLY A 184 -15.12 26.13 -27.60
CA GLY A 184 -15.41 27.54 -27.84
C GLY A 184 -15.56 28.40 -26.58
N PRO A 185 -15.76 29.72 -26.75
CA PRO A 185 -15.73 30.70 -25.64
C PRO A 185 -16.86 30.53 -24.62
N ASN A 186 -17.93 29.83 -24.97
CA ASN A 186 -19.08 29.59 -24.09
C ASN A 186 -18.84 28.45 -23.08
N PHE A 187 -17.84 27.58 -23.30
CA PHE A 187 -17.46 26.56 -22.32
C PHE A 187 -16.70 27.14 -21.12
N GLY A 188 -16.32 28.41 -21.22
CA GLY A 188 -16.20 29.35 -20.12
C GLY A 188 -15.01 29.19 -19.18
N ARG A 189 -14.42 28.00 -18.99
CA ARG A 189 -13.37 27.79 -17.98
C ARG A 189 -12.44 26.60 -18.29
N PRO A 190 -11.14 26.67 -17.91
CA PRO A 190 -10.22 25.55 -18.06
C PRO A 190 -10.65 24.36 -17.19
N LEU A 191 -10.56 23.15 -17.73
CA LEU A 191 -10.87 21.93 -16.98
C LEU A 191 -9.80 21.66 -15.92
N PRO A 192 -10.16 21.26 -14.69
CA PRO A 192 -9.17 20.89 -13.68
C PRO A 192 -8.33 19.70 -14.15
N ILE A 193 -7.01 19.78 -13.92
CA ILE A 193 -6.07 18.68 -14.18
C ILE A 193 -5.86 17.91 -12.87
N VAL A 194 -6.12 16.61 -12.91
CA VAL A 194 -5.85 15.65 -11.82
C VAL A 194 -4.63 14.83 -12.21
N ALA A 195 -3.73 14.55 -11.27
CA ALA A 195 -2.69 13.56 -11.46
C ALA A 195 -2.96 12.33 -10.61
N THR A 196 -2.47 11.18 -11.06
CA THR A 196 -2.55 9.93 -10.30
C THR A 196 -1.17 9.39 -10.03
N GLY A 197 -1.09 8.39 -9.16
CA GLY A 197 0.17 7.68 -8.92
C GLY A 197 -0.04 6.48 -8.02
N HIS A 198 0.93 5.57 -8.05
CA HIS A 198 0.95 4.43 -7.17
C HIS A 198 2.40 4.23 -6.69
N LEU A 199 2.75 4.84 -5.56
CA LEU A 199 4.11 4.90 -5.02
C LEU A 199 4.09 5.31 -3.54
N THR A 200 5.24 5.21 -2.86
CA THR A 200 5.43 5.69 -1.48
C THR A 200 6.00 7.10 -1.48
N THR A 201 5.40 8.03 -0.73
CA THR A 201 5.92 9.39 -0.53
C THR A 201 6.60 9.57 0.81
N VAL A 202 7.47 10.58 0.92
CA VAL A 202 8.16 10.93 2.17
C VAL A 202 7.14 11.22 3.30
N GLY A 203 7.32 10.58 4.45
CA GLY A 203 6.46 10.75 5.62
C GLY A 203 5.13 9.98 5.58
N ALA A 204 4.92 9.12 4.58
CA ALA A 204 3.75 8.26 4.54
C ALA A 204 3.78 7.22 5.69
N SER A 205 2.65 7.07 6.38
CA SER A 205 2.45 6.00 7.36
C SER A 205 2.01 4.72 6.64
N THR A 206 2.83 3.67 6.69
CA THR A 206 2.59 2.37 6.05
C THR A 206 1.87 1.38 6.98
N SER A 207 1.53 0.21 6.45
CA SER A 207 0.89 -0.92 7.16
C SER A 207 1.60 -2.22 6.76
N GLU A 208 1.49 -3.29 7.56
CA GLU A 208 2.20 -4.58 7.37
C GLU A 208 1.93 -5.19 5.98
N SER A 209 0.75 -4.94 5.40
CA SER A 209 0.37 -5.46 4.08
C SER A 209 0.95 -4.71 2.89
N VAL A 210 1.52 -3.52 3.08
CA VAL A 210 2.15 -2.75 1.99
C VAL A 210 3.49 -3.39 1.65
N ARG A 211 3.68 -3.76 0.38
CA ARG A 211 4.98 -4.29 -0.08
C ARG A 211 5.96 -3.16 -0.31
N GLU A 212 7.21 -3.35 0.10
CA GLU A 212 8.27 -2.42 -0.28
C GLU A 212 8.44 -2.41 -1.81
N ILE A 213 8.37 -1.23 -2.40
CA ILE A 213 8.62 -0.98 -3.81
C ILE A 213 9.97 -0.30 -3.99
N TYR A 214 10.55 -0.44 -5.19
CA TYR A 214 11.86 0.14 -5.52
C TYR A 214 12.97 -0.22 -4.51
N VAL A 215 12.93 -1.44 -3.94
CA VAL A 215 13.90 -1.93 -2.97
C VAL A 215 15.34 -1.74 -3.47
N GLY A 216 16.16 -1.05 -2.67
CA GLY A 216 17.55 -0.73 -3.00
C GLY A 216 17.73 0.36 -4.06
N ALA A 217 16.65 1.05 -4.45
CA ALA A 217 16.69 2.16 -5.39
C ALA A 217 16.01 3.42 -4.83
N LEU A 218 14.73 3.39 -4.44
CA LEU A 218 14.04 4.60 -3.98
C LEU A 218 13.16 4.30 -2.76
N GLU A 219 13.49 4.86 -1.61
CA GLU A 219 12.70 4.66 -0.39
C GLU A 219 11.38 5.42 -0.42
N ALA A 220 11.41 6.69 -0.85
CA ALA A 220 10.25 7.56 -0.82
C ALA A 220 10.38 8.71 -1.83
N PHE A 221 9.27 9.05 -2.47
CA PHE A 221 9.18 10.16 -3.42
C PHE A 221 8.82 11.47 -2.72
N PRO A 222 9.56 12.57 -2.95
CA PRO A 222 9.27 13.86 -2.30
C PRO A 222 8.04 14.53 -2.91
N THR A 223 7.20 15.12 -2.07
CA THR A 223 5.97 15.81 -2.52
C THR A 223 6.24 16.99 -3.45
N SER A 224 7.39 17.66 -3.31
CA SER A 224 7.81 18.77 -4.16
C SER A 224 8.13 18.37 -5.60
N ALA A 225 8.29 17.08 -5.88
CA ALA A 225 8.54 16.57 -7.24
C ALA A 225 7.25 16.30 -8.03
N PHE A 226 6.07 16.42 -7.40
CA PHE A 226 4.81 16.36 -8.13
C PHE A 226 4.54 17.65 -8.93
N PRO A 227 3.86 17.55 -10.08
CA PRO A 227 3.44 18.71 -10.85
C PRO A 227 2.28 19.45 -10.13
N PRO A 228 2.02 20.72 -10.47
CA PRO A 228 0.97 21.53 -9.83
C PRO A 228 -0.44 21.17 -10.33
N ALA A 229 -0.84 19.92 -10.15
CA ALA A 229 -2.20 19.45 -10.45
C ALA A 229 -3.20 19.93 -9.40
N ALA A 230 -4.47 20.11 -9.79
CA ALA A 230 -5.53 20.51 -8.88
C ALA A 230 -5.78 19.48 -7.78
N TYR A 231 -5.59 18.20 -8.10
CA TYR A 231 -5.69 17.09 -7.15
C TYR A 231 -4.74 15.96 -7.58
N ILE A 232 -4.15 15.27 -6.61
CA ILE A 232 -3.25 14.13 -6.81
C ILE A 232 -3.80 12.92 -6.04
N ALA A 233 -4.28 11.95 -6.80
CA ALA A 233 -4.89 10.71 -6.34
C ALA A 233 -3.85 9.59 -6.27
N LEU A 234 -3.39 9.25 -5.07
CA LEU A 234 -2.37 8.22 -4.86
C LEU A 234 -2.98 6.92 -4.30
N GLY A 235 -2.46 5.78 -4.77
CA GLY A 235 -2.59 4.47 -4.13
C GLY A 235 -1.24 3.92 -3.66
N HIS A 236 -1.17 2.64 -3.25
CA HIS A 236 -0.06 1.90 -2.65
C HIS A 236 -0.10 1.88 -1.11
N ILE A 237 -0.44 3.01 -0.49
CA ILE A 237 -0.51 3.11 0.97
C ILE A 237 -1.92 2.86 1.45
N HIS A 238 -2.13 1.75 2.15
CA HIS A 238 -3.45 1.26 2.56
C HIS A 238 -4.12 2.08 3.68
N ARG A 239 -3.35 2.93 4.37
CA ARG A 239 -3.85 3.84 5.40
C ARG A 239 -4.25 5.18 4.76
N PRO A 240 -5.52 5.60 4.89
CA PRO A 240 -5.96 6.89 4.37
C PRO A 240 -5.21 8.04 5.05
N GLN A 241 -4.65 8.97 4.27
CA GLN A 241 -3.90 10.11 4.80
C GLN A 241 -3.74 11.25 3.80
N LYS A 242 -3.46 12.45 4.32
CA LYS A 242 -2.96 13.58 3.53
C LYS A 242 -1.45 13.46 3.42
N VAL A 243 -0.87 13.83 2.28
CA VAL A 243 0.57 13.77 2.08
C VAL A 243 1.20 15.15 2.26
N GLY A 244 2.23 15.25 3.10
CA GLY A 244 2.93 16.53 3.35
C GLY A 244 2.04 17.63 3.96
N GLY A 245 0.91 17.26 4.58
CA GLY A 245 -0.07 18.22 5.09
C GLY A 245 -0.91 18.93 4.01
N LEU A 246 -0.78 18.52 2.73
CA LEU A 246 -1.46 19.13 1.60
C LEU A 246 -2.83 18.48 1.37
N ASP A 247 -3.88 19.30 1.30
CA ASP A 247 -5.26 18.80 1.11
C ASP A 247 -5.50 18.15 -0.26
N HIS A 248 -4.75 18.57 -1.27
CA HIS A 248 -4.90 18.13 -2.65
C HIS A 248 -4.08 16.87 -3.00
N ILE A 249 -3.24 16.36 -2.09
CA ILE A 249 -2.47 15.12 -2.30
C ILE A 249 -2.91 14.09 -1.27
N ARG A 250 -3.56 13.02 -1.73
CA ARG A 250 -4.24 12.06 -0.85
C ARG A 250 -3.91 10.63 -1.21
N TYR A 251 -3.60 9.83 -0.20
CA TYR A 251 -3.88 8.39 -0.23
C TYR A 251 -5.29 8.17 0.28
N CYS A 252 -6.13 7.52 -0.52
CA CYS A 252 -7.45 7.09 -0.05
C CYS A 252 -7.38 5.81 0.80
N GLY A 253 -6.31 5.02 0.65
CA GLY A 253 -6.14 3.76 1.34
C GLY A 253 -6.99 2.64 0.74
N SER A 254 -6.78 1.43 1.28
CA SER A 254 -7.57 0.27 0.87
C SER A 254 -9.00 0.37 1.43
N PRO A 255 -10.02 -0.04 0.66
CA PRO A 255 -11.42 0.08 1.08
C PRO A 255 -11.83 -0.95 2.13
N ILE A 256 -11.06 -2.03 2.29
CA ILE A 256 -11.21 -3.02 3.36
C ILE A 256 -9.87 -3.20 4.09
N PRO A 257 -9.86 -3.64 5.37
CA PRO A 257 -8.61 -3.96 6.04
C PRO A 257 -7.87 -5.11 5.34
N LEU A 258 -6.62 -4.86 4.93
CA LEU A 258 -5.77 -5.85 4.26
C LEU A 258 -4.79 -6.55 5.23
N GLY A 259 -4.68 -6.03 6.45
CA GLY A 259 -3.90 -6.55 7.57
C GLY A 259 -4.59 -6.34 8.92
N PHE A 260 -4.11 -7.04 9.96
CA PHE A 260 -4.64 -6.89 11.32
C PHE A 260 -4.22 -5.58 12.00
N ASP A 261 -3.13 -4.97 11.57
CA ASP A 261 -2.70 -3.63 11.97
C ASP A 261 -3.61 -2.51 11.43
N GLU A 262 -4.41 -2.83 10.40
CA GLU A 262 -5.47 -1.97 9.88
C GLU A 262 -6.83 -2.20 10.57
N ALA A 263 -6.94 -3.18 11.46
CA ALA A 263 -8.21 -3.59 12.07
C ALA A 263 -8.89 -2.51 12.92
N LYS A 264 -8.16 -1.50 13.40
CA LYS A 264 -8.73 -0.36 14.15
C LYS A 264 -8.97 0.87 13.28
N GLN A 265 -8.58 0.82 12.01
CA GLN A 265 -8.70 1.95 11.09
C GLN A 265 -10.13 2.05 10.56
N THR A 266 -10.58 3.29 10.33
CA THR A 266 -11.78 3.56 9.52
C THR A 266 -11.34 3.59 8.08
N LYS A 267 -11.92 2.72 7.26
CA LYS A 267 -11.67 2.70 5.81
C LYS A 267 -12.52 3.75 5.13
N GLU A 268 -12.02 4.33 4.06
CA GLU A 268 -12.70 5.41 3.35
C GLU A 268 -12.52 5.33 1.84
N MET A 269 -13.43 5.97 1.12
CA MET A 269 -13.21 6.45 -0.24
C MET A 269 -13.36 7.97 -0.26
N LEU A 270 -12.76 8.63 -1.24
CA LEU A 270 -12.73 10.10 -1.29
C LEU A 270 -13.64 10.60 -2.41
N LEU A 271 -14.68 11.34 -2.06
CA LEU A 271 -15.49 12.10 -3.01
C LEU A 271 -14.83 13.46 -3.25
N VAL A 272 -14.35 13.68 -4.47
CA VAL A 272 -13.59 14.86 -4.86
C VAL A 272 -14.47 15.74 -5.73
N ASP A 273 -14.84 16.91 -5.20
CA ASP A 273 -15.57 17.92 -5.96
C ASP A 273 -14.56 18.80 -6.70
N LEU A 274 -14.64 18.77 -8.03
CA LEU A 274 -13.81 19.54 -8.95
C LEU A 274 -14.67 20.54 -9.72
N ASP A 275 -14.16 21.75 -9.86
CA ASP A 275 -14.71 22.73 -10.78
C ASP A 275 -13.59 23.44 -11.54
N SER A 276 -13.97 24.43 -12.34
CA SER A 276 -13.08 25.30 -13.08
C SER A 276 -11.95 26.01 -12.32
N SER A 277 -12.09 26.18 -11.01
CA SER A 277 -11.08 26.78 -10.14
C SER A 277 -10.10 25.75 -9.59
N GLY A 278 -10.30 24.46 -9.88
CA GLY A 278 -9.51 23.35 -9.38
C GLY A 278 -10.29 22.50 -8.37
N LEU A 279 -9.62 22.16 -7.27
CA LEU A 279 -10.20 21.38 -6.18
C LEU A 279 -11.08 22.25 -5.29
N LYS A 280 -12.36 21.86 -5.16
CA LYS A 280 -13.32 22.54 -4.29
C LYS A 280 -13.40 21.91 -2.91
N ALA A 281 -13.52 20.58 -2.87
CA ALA A 281 -13.63 19.84 -1.62
C ALA A 281 -13.19 18.38 -1.79
N VAL A 282 -12.73 17.78 -0.69
CA VAL A 282 -12.52 16.34 -0.55
C VAL A 282 -13.37 15.86 0.61
N THR A 283 -14.46 15.17 0.30
CA THR A 283 -15.38 14.60 1.30
C THR A 283 -15.03 13.13 1.52
N VAL A 284 -14.80 12.77 2.78
CA VAL A 284 -14.54 11.38 3.20
C VAL A 284 -15.86 10.60 3.22
N LEU A 285 -15.90 9.46 2.53
CA LEU A 285 -17.00 8.51 2.58
C LEU A 285 -16.55 7.26 3.37
N PRO A 286 -16.97 7.10 4.64
CA PRO A 286 -16.57 5.94 5.44
C PRO A 286 -17.13 4.64 4.85
N VAL A 287 -16.25 3.69 4.59
CA VAL A 287 -16.63 2.35 4.10
C VAL A 287 -17.07 1.50 5.29
N PRO A 288 -18.27 0.89 5.27
CA PRO A 288 -18.71 -0.02 6.31
C PRO A 288 -17.78 -1.23 6.44
N ARG A 289 -17.64 -1.73 7.67
CA ARG A 289 -16.91 -2.97 7.91
C ARG A 289 -17.80 -4.17 7.63
N PHE A 290 -17.47 -4.94 6.60
CA PHE A 290 -18.25 -6.11 6.18
C PHE A 290 -17.84 -7.42 6.88
N GLN A 291 -16.59 -7.51 7.37
CA GLN A 291 -16.06 -8.61 8.16
C GLN A 291 -15.27 -8.03 9.33
N SER A 292 -15.54 -8.51 10.54
CA SER A 292 -14.82 -8.03 11.73
C SER A 292 -13.43 -8.67 11.79
N LEU A 293 -12.40 -7.82 11.93
CA LEU A 293 -11.03 -8.20 12.26
C LEU A 293 -10.69 -7.60 13.61
N VAL A 294 -10.12 -8.40 14.51
CA VAL A 294 -9.72 -7.96 15.85
C VAL A 294 -8.35 -8.56 16.19
N ALA A 295 -7.40 -7.70 16.53
CA ALA A 295 -6.13 -8.11 17.11
C ALA A 295 -6.20 -8.01 18.63
N VAL A 296 -5.95 -9.12 19.33
CA VAL A 296 -5.90 -9.21 20.79
C VAL A 296 -4.49 -9.58 21.24
N SER A 297 -4.04 -9.02 22.36
CA SER A 297 -2.71 -9.26 22.91
C SER A 297 -2.77 -9.36 24.43
N GLY A 298 -2.01 -10.30 25.01
CA GLY A 298 -1.91 -10.50 26.45
C GLY A 298 -1.39 -11.88 26.84
N ASN A 299 -1.29 -12.14 28.15
CA ASN A 299 -1.11 -13.49 28.69
C ASN A 299 -2.43 -14.29 28.60
N LEU A 300 -2.39 -15.59 28.88
CA LEU A 300 -3.55 -16.47 28.67
C LEU A 300 -4.81 -16.02 29.44
N ASP A 301 -4.66 -15.50 30.66
CA ASP A 301 -5.78 -15.01 31.48
C ASP A 301 -6.42 -13.75 30.87
N ALA A 302 -5.61 -12.78 30.45
CA ALA A 302 -6.09 -11.56 29.81
C ALA A 302 -6.73 -11.85 28.44
N LEU A 303 -6.20 -12.82 27.70
CA LEU A 303 -6.72 -13.23 26.40
C LEU A 303 -8.14 -13.79 26.48
N ALA A 304 -8.49 -14.53 27.53
CA ALA A 304 -9.86 -15.05 27.70
C ALA A 304 -10.90 -13.92 27.71
N GLY A 305 -10.64 -12.85 28.46
CA GLY A 305 -11.51 -11.66 28.50
C GLY A 305 -11.52 -10.90 27.16
N ALA A 306 -10.36 -10.74 26.53
CA ALA A 306 -10.23 -10.04 25.25
C ALA A 306 -10.95 -10.78 24.10
N ILE A 307 -10.86 -12.11 24.05
CA ILE A 307 -11.56 -12.95 23.07
C ILE A 307 -13.08 -12.85 23.27
N GLY A 308 -13.56 -12.90 24.52
CA GLY A 308 -14.97 -12.71 24.83
C GLY A 308 -15.51 -11.35 24.37
N ALA A 309 -14.73 -10.27 24.54
CA ALA A 309 -15.09 -8.95 24.02
C ALA A 309 -15.07 -8.89 22.48
N ALA A 310 -14.09 -9.54 21.84
CA ALA A 310 -14.01 -9.61 20.38
C ALA A 310 -15.19 -10.38 19.77
N ALA A 311 -15.70 -11.39 20.46
CA ALA A 311 -16.84 -12.18 20.04
C ALA A 311 -18.13 -11.35 19.88
N ALA A 312 -18.28 -10.23 20.60
CA ALA A 312 -19.41 -9.32 20.42
C ALA A 312 -19.43 -8.63 19.05
N GLN A 313 -18.31 -8.64 18.32
CA GLN A 313 -18.18 -8.06 16.97
C GLN A 313 -18.44 -9.09 15.86
N GLY A 314 -18.77 -10.34 16.23
CA GLY A 314 -19.03 -11.43 15.31
C GLY A 314 -20.39 -12.07 15.55
N THR A 315 -20.81 -12.89 14.59
CA THR A 315 -21.99 -13.75 14.70
C THR A 315 -21.62 -15.17 14.29
N ARG A 316 -22.46 -16.17 14.60
CA ARG A 316 -22.20 -17.54 14.15
C ARG A 316 -22.14 -17.70 12.62
N LYS A 317 -22.79 -16.81 11.86
CA LYS A 317 -22.75 -16.82 10.39
C LYS A 317 -21.55 -16.07 9.82
N CYS A 318 -21.05 -15.07 10.53
CA CYS A 318 -19.92 -14.24 10.16
C CYS A 318 -19.09 -14.00 11.43
N PRO A 319 -18.23 -14.96 11.79
CA PRO A 319 -17.45 -14.89 13.03
C PRO A 319 -16.43 -13.76 12.94
N ALA A 320 -16.06 -13.16 14.07
CA ALA A 320 -14.97 -12.18 14.09
C ALA A 320 -13.64 -12.89 13.88
N TRP A 321 -12.84 -12.42 12.92
CA TRP A 321 -11.51 -12.96 12.66
C TRP A 321 -10.51 -12.40 13.64
N LEU A 322 -9.75 -13.28 14.28
CA LEU A 322 -8.83 -12.94 15.35
C LEU A 322 -7.38 -13.16 14.95
N GLU A 323 -6.57 -12.18 15.31
CA GLU A 323 -5.16 -12.38 15.56
C GLU A 323 -4.93 -12.36 17.06
N VAL A 324 -4.28 -13.41 17.56
CA VAL A 324 -3.95 -13.57 18.97
C VAL A 324 -2.45 -13.42 19.14
N THR A 325 -2.01 -12.42 19.92
CA THR A 325 -0.62 -12.25 20.30
C THR A 325 -0.43 -12.65 21.77
N VAL A 326 0.28 -13.75 22.02
CA VAL A 326 0.54 -14.25 23.37
C VAL A 326 1.79 -13.59 23.93
N ALA A 327 1.62 -12.88 25.04
CA ALA A 327 2.69 -12.28 25.83
C ALA A 327 2.99 -13.14 27.07
N GLU A 328 4.24 -13.15 27.55
CA GLU A 328 4.70 -13.78 28.80
C GLU A 328 4.67 -15.33 28.81
N ASP A 329 3.67 -15.95 28.20
CA ASP A 329 3.48 -17.41 28.08
C ASP A 329 4.01 -17.98 26.75
N ASP A 330 4.92 -17.27 26.08
CA ASP A 330 5.36 -17.57 24.71
C ASP A 330 6.15 -18.89 24.57
N HIS A 331 6.72 -19.37 25.68
CA HIS A 331 7.48 -20.62 25.80
C HIS A 331 6.62 -21.89 25.73
N LEU A 332 5.29 -21.78 25.88
CA LEU A 332 4.39 -22.93 25.84
C LEU A 332 4.31 -23.55 24.44
N ALA A 333 4.48 -24.87 24.37
CA ALA A 333 4.43 -25.61 23.10
C ALA A 333 2.99 -25.85 22.61
N ASP A 334 2.01 -25.87 23.53
CA ASP A 334 0.60 -26.20 23.28
C ASP A 334 -0.30 -24.96 23.13
N LEU A 335 0.26 -23.79 22.81
CA LEU A 335 -0.49 -22.54 22.62
C LEU A 335 -1.69 -22.66 21.67
N PRO A 336 -1.58 -23.29 20.48
CA PRO A 336 -2.73 -23.43 19.58
C PRO A 336 -3.93 -24.12 20.23
N ALA A 337 -3.70 -25.23 20.95
CA ALA A 337 -4.76 -25.98 21.61
C ALA A 337 -5.40 -25.20 22.78
N ARG A 338 -4.59 -24.41 23.51
CA ARG A 338 -5.09 -23.54 24.59
C ARG A 338 -5.96 -22.41 24.04
N ILE A 339 -5.51 -21.75 22.97
CA ILE A 339 -6.29 -20.69 22.32
C ILE A 339 -7.58 -21.27 21.72
N GLU A 340 -7.53 -22.45 21.11
CA GLU A 340 -8.72 -23.16 20.61
C GLU A 340 -9.74 -23.37 21.72
N ALA A 341 -9.32 -23.89 22.88
CA ALA A 341 -10.18 -24.06 24.06
C ALA A 341 -10.76 -22.73 24.57
N LEU A 342 -9.98 -21.63 24.57
CA LEU A 342 -10.47 -20.30 24.96
C LEU A 342 -11.50 -19.73 23.97
N THR A 343 -11.44 -20.14 22.71
CA THR A 343 -12.36 -19.69 21.65
C THR A 343 -13.59 -20.59 21.51
N GLU A 344 -13.63 -21.74 22.19
CA GLU A 344 -14.70 -22.71 22.08
C GLU A 344 -16.05 -22.09 22.46
N GLY A 345 -17.05 -22.25 21.58
CA GLY A 345 -18.41 -21.72 21.78
C GLY A 345 -18.60 -20.24 21.42
N TRP A 346 -17.52 -19.47 21.21
CA TRP A 346 -17.59 -18.07 20.79
C TRP A 346 -17.73 -17.93 19.25
N PRO A 347 -18.47 -16.93 18.75
CA PRO A 347 -18.54 -16.59 17.32
C PRO A 347 -17.27 -15.89 16.81
N VAL A 348 -16.11 -16.51 17.00
CA VAL A 348 -14.79 -16.03 16.60
C VAL A 348 -14.07 -17.09 15.79
N GLU A 349 -13.12 -16.68 14.97
CA GLU A 349 -12.24 -17.58 14.23
C GLU A 349 -10.80 -17.06 14.28
N VAL A 350 -9.90 -17.85 14.83
CA VAL A 350 -8.49 -17.47 14.96
C VAL A 350 -7.75 -17.76 13.67
N LEU A 351 -7.20 -16.72 13.04
CA LEU A 351 -6.47 -16.83 11.78
C LEU A 351 -4.95 -16.82 11.95
N ARG A 352 -4.45 -16.12 12.97
CA ARG A 352 -3.02 -16.04 13.28
C ARG A 352 -2.79 -16.04 14.79
N ILE A 353 -1.85 -16.86 15.23
CA ILE A 353 -1.31 -16.81 16.59
C ILE A 353 0.13 -16.32 16.48
N ARG A 354 0.42 -15.17 17.09
CA ARG A 354 1.77 -14.63 17.25
C ARG A 354 2.23 -14.88 18.68
N ARG A 355 3.54 -15.12 18.82
CA ARG A 355 4.23 -15.05 20.10
C ARG A 355 4.88 -13.68 20.18
N GLN A 356 4.61 -12.93 21.25
CA GLN A 356 5.36 -11.74 21.55
C GLN A 356 6.72 -12.17 22.10
N ARG A 357 7.62 -12.58 21.20
CA ARG A 357 9.01 -12.80 21.57
C ARG A 357 9.54 -11.47 22.08
N GLY A 358 10.03 -11.43 23.31
CA GLY A 358 10.75 -10.27 23.84
C GLY A 358 11.92 -9.88 22.93
N ASN A 359 12.60 -8.77 23.24
CA ASN A 359 13.72 -8.14 22.49
C ASN A 359 14.89 -9.05 22.03
N ALA A 360 14.83 -10.37 22.19
CA ALA A 360 15.79 -11.35 21.68
C ALA A 360 16.06 -11.20 20.17
N VAL A 361 15.09 -10.78 19.35
CA VAL A 361 15.33 -10.54 17.90
C VAL A 361 16.17 -9.29 17.68
N ALA A 362 16.03 -8.23 18.50
CA ALA A 362 16.89 -7.05 18.44
C ALA A 362 18.33 -7.38 18.83
N SER A 363 18.52 -8.32 19.77
CA SER A 363 19.83 -8.87 20.13
C SER A 363 20.43 -9.76 19.03
N LEU A 364 19.64 -10.61 18.37
CA LEU A 364 20.08 -11.44 17.24
C LEU A 364 20.40 -10.61 15.99
N ALA A 365 19.66 -9.53 15.72
CA ALA A 365 19.89 -8.64 14.59
C ALA A 365 21.13 -7.76 14.78
N ALA A 366 21.39 -7.27 16.00
CA ALA A 366 22.62 -6.54 16.32
C ALA A 366 23.87 -7.43 16.19
N ALA A 367 23.75 -8.73 16.49
CA ALA A 367 24.85 -9.69 16.32
C ALA A 367 25.08 -10.12 14.85
N ALA A 368 24.08 -9.97 13.97
CA ALA A 368 24.13 -10.44 12.58
C ALA A 368 24.68 -9.41 11.58
N SER A 369 24.91 -8.16 12.00
CA SER A 369 25.34 -7.07 11.11
C SER A 369 26.85 -6.87 11.01
N GLU A 370 27.65 -7.64 11.76
CA GLU A 370 29.11 -7.55 11.74
C GLU A 370 29.70 -8.87 11.23
N THR A 371 30.52 -8.77 10.19
CA THR A 371 31.26 -9.91 9.66
C THR A 371 32.54 -10.14 10.48
N LEU A 372 33.08 -11.36 10.50
CA LEU A 372 34.33 -11.66 11.21
C LEU A 372 35.51 -10.82 10.71
N ASP A 373 35.45 -10.36 9.46
CA ASP A 373 36.48 -9.52 8.84
C ASP A 373 36.48 -8.08 9.37
N GLU A 374 35.36 -7.63 9.96
CA GLU A 374 35.22 -6.30 10.59
C GLU A 374 35.56 -6.30 12.09
N LEU A 375 35.75 -7.48 12.67
CA LEU A 375 36.03 -7.67 14.09
C LEU A 375 37.52 -7.90 14.33
N SER A 376 38.09 -7.20 15.32
CA SER A 376 39.43 -7.56 15.79
C SER A 376 39.39 -8.87 16.58
N PRO A 377 40.51 -9.61 16.69
CA PRO A 377 40.61 -10.77 17.58
C PRO A 377 40.20 -10.45 19.03
N HIS A 378 40.39 -9.20 19.49
CA HIS A 378 39.95 -8.74 20.80
C HIS A 378 38.42 -8.65 20.92
N ASP A 379 37.73 -8.20 19.87
CA ASP A 379 36.26 -8.11 19.85
C ASP A 379 35.63 -9.51 19.86
N VAL A 380 36.23 -10.44 19.10
CA VAL A 380 35.82 -11.85 19.09
C VAL A 380 36.02 -12.48 20.47
N PHE A 381 37.15 -12.21 21.13
CA PHE A 381 37.41 -12.71 22.49
C PHE A 381 36.45 -12.13 23.54
N ALA A 382 36.15 -10.82 23.46
CA ALA A 382 35.20 -10.16 24.33
C ALA A 382 33.79 -10.78 24.19
N ARG A 383 33.34 -11.05 22.96
CA ARG A 383 32.06 -11.75 22.71
C ARG A 383 32.04 -13.17 23.27
N ARG A 384 33.16 -13.88 23.20
CA ARG A 384 33.26 -15.23 23.78
C ARG A 384 33.16 -15.20 25.30
N LEU A 385 33.78 -14.20 25.96
CA LEU A 385 33.68 -14.00 27.41
C LEU A 385 32.26 -13.65 27.86
N GLN A 386 31.52 -12.85 27.08
CA GLN A 386 30.12 -12.49 27.38
C GLN A 386 29.15 -13.70 27.36
N GLN A 387 29.55 -14.81 26.75
CA GLN A 387 28.77 -16.06 26.77
C GLN A 387 29.05 -16.94 28.00
N GLU A 388 29.97 -16.54 28.87
CA GLU A 388 30.36 -17.28 30.07
C GLU A 388 29.93 -16.52 31.34
N GLU A 389 29.44 -17.24 32.35
CA GLU A 389 29.08 -16.66 33.65
C GLU A 389 30.33 -16.50 34.54
N LEU A 390 31.15 -15.48 34.22
CA LEU A 390 32.38 -15.16 34.94
C LEU A 390 32.25 -13.85 35.72
N GLY A 391 32.82 -13.78 36.93
CA GLY A 391 32.89 -12.53 37.69
C GLY A 391 33.85 -11.50 37.07
N ASP A 392 33.60 -10.21 37.32
CA ASP A 392 34.29 -9.07 36.69
C ASP A 392 35.82 -9.12 36.81
N GLU A 393 36.35 -9.51 37.97
CA GLU A 393 37.80 -9.64 38.20
C GLU A 393 38.42 -10.71 37.29
N MET A 394 37.71 -11.82 37.06
CA MET A 394 38.17 -12.91 36.19
C MET A 394 38.11 -12.50 34.72
N GLN A 395 37.05 -11.79 34.31
CA GLN A 395 36.92 -11.28 32.95
C GLN A 395 38.03 -10.28 32.60
N GLN A 396 38.38 -9.39 33.54
CA GLN A 396 39.49 -8.45 33.37
C GLN A 396 40.84 -9.18 33.27
N ALA A 397 41.12 -10.12 34.18
CA ALA A 397 42.36 -10.88 34.16
C ALA A 397 42.55 -11.71 32.87
N LEU A 398 41.47 -12.31 32.35
CA LEU A 398 41.48 -13.05 31.09
C LEU A 398 41.69 -12.13 29.89
N SER A 399 41.05 -10.96 29.89
CA SER A 399 41.20 -9.94 28.83
C SER A 399 42.63 -9.41 28.75
N GLU A 400 43.26 -9.13 29.89
CA GLU A 400 44.65 -8.66 29.96
C GLU A 400 45.63 -9.73 29.49
N ARG A 401 45.46 -10.99 29.92
CA ARG A 401 46.30 -12.12 29.47
C ARG A 401 46.16 -12.34 27.97
N TYR A 402 44.94 -12.29 27.44
CA TYR A 402 44.70 -12.45 26.01
C TYR A 402 45.41 -11.36 25.20
N ARG A 403 45.32 -10.09 25.62
CA ARG A 403 46.06 -8.97 24.98
C ARG A 403 47.57 -9.21 24.99
N ALA A 404 48.13 -9.63 26.12
CA ALA A 404 49.57 -9.88 26.23
C ALA A 404 50.04 -11.01 25.29
N VAL A 405 49.26 -12.09 25.16
CA VAL A 405 49.58 -13.21 24.26
C VAL A 405 49.50 -12.77 22.80
N VAL A 406 48.44 -12.07 22.41
CA VAL A 406 48.28 -11.57 21.03
C VAL A 406 49.42 -10.62 20.66
N ALA A 407 49.78 -9.69 21.54
CA ALA A 407 50.91 -8.78 21.33
C ALA A 407 52.24 -9.54 21.17
N SER A 408 52.48 -10.56 22.00
CA SER A 408 53.72 -11.34 21.93
C SER A 408 53.87 -12.16 20.64
N LEU A 409 52.76 -12.58 20.04
CA LEU A 409 52.75 -13.31 18.76
C LEU A 409 52.95 -12.36 17.58
N GLN A 410 52.38 -11.15 17.65
CA GLN A 410 52.56 -10.13 16.61
C GLN A 410 53.98 -9.54 16.60
N GLU A 411 54.65 -9.45 17.75
CA GLU A 411 56.07 -9.05 17.83
C GLU A 411 57.04 -10.10 17.26
N GLN A 412 56.62 -11.37 17.12
CA GLN A 412 57.44 -12.45 16.54
C GLN A 412 57.34 -12.55 15.01
N GLU A 413 56.40 -11.83 14.39
CA GLU A 413 56.18 -11.81 12.93
C GLU A 413 56.81 -10.60 12.20
N VAL A 414 57.61 -9.77 12.89
CA VAL A 414 58.34 -8.62 12.33
C VAL A 414 59.82 -8.90 12.12
#